data_AF-A0A1V8YDM0-F1
#
_entry.id   AF-A0A1V8YDM0-F1
#
_cell.length_a   1.000
_cell.length_b   1.000
_cell.length_c   1.000
_cell.angle_alpha   90.00
_cell.angle_beta   90.00
_cell.angle_gamma   90.00
#
_symmetry.space_group_name_H-M   'P 1'
#
loop_
_entity.id
_entity.type
_entity.pdbx_description
1 polymer ?
#
loop_
_entity_poly.entity_id
_entity_poly.type
_entity_poly.pdbx_seq_one_letter_code
_entity_poly.pdbx_strand_id
1 'polypeptide(L)' 'MKKASDIRNLRMIKIVQISLLVFNVLFFVWEQPYIGALLLFIAAVLELLVPSEYSWGEERKKVFFLKVYLEYGKICFS' A
#
# COMPACT_ATOMS: atom_id res chain seq x y z
N MET A 1 21.11 12.53 11.76
CA MET A 1 20.37 11.69 12.73
C MET A 1 18.88 11.85 12.48
N LYS A 2 18.17 10.79 12.04
CA LYS A 2 16.70 10.84 11.89
C LYS A 2 16.08 10.90 13.28
N LYS A 3 15.13 11.81 13.50
CA LYS A 3 14.51 11.98 14.82
C LYS A 3 13.74 10.70 15.17
N ALA A 4 13.80 10.26 16.42
CA ALA A 4 13.07 9.07 16.87
C ALA A 4 11.55 9.16 16.62
N SER A 5 11.00 10.38 16.54
CA SER A 5 9.62 10.66 16.15
C SER A 5 9.30 10.25 14.70
N ASP A 6 10.23 10.45 13.76
CA ASP A 6 10.06 10.06 12.37
C ASP A 6 9.94 8.53 12.24
N ILE A 7 10.75 7.79 13.02
CA ILE A 7 10.73 6.32 13.01
C ILE A 7 9.38 5.78 13.53
N ARG A 8 8.81 6.39 14.58
CA ARG A 8 7.50 5.99 15.11
C ARG A 8 6.38 6.24 14.09
N ASN A 9 6.40 7.40 13.43
CA ASN A 9 5.41 7.73 12.40
C ASN A 9 5.52 6.77 11.20
N LEU A 10 6.74 6.46 10.76
CA LEU A 10 6.98 5.48 9.69
C LEU A 10 6.45 4.09 10.04
N ARG A 11 6.66 3.64 11.28
CA ARG A 11 6.10 2.37 11.76
C ARG A 11 4.57 2.36 11.71
N MET A 12 3.92 3.45 12.14
CA MET A 12 2.46 3.54 12.04
C MET A 12 1.97 3.49 10.59
N ILE A 13 2.60 4.24 9.68
CA ILE A 13 2.22 4.20 8.25
C ILE A 13 2.38 2.77 7.69
N LYS A 14 3.46 2.07 8.04
CA LYS A 14 3.68 0.68 7.64
C LYS A 14 2.61 -0.26 8.17
N ILE A 15 2.23 -0.13 9.45
CA ILE A 15 1.15 -0.93 10.04
C ILE A 15 -0.16 -0.69 9.29
N VAL A 16 -0.50 0.57 9.00
CA VAL A 16 -1.71 0.91 8.23
C VAL A 16 -1.66 0.30 6.83
N GLN A 17 -0.53 0.39 6.13
CA GLN A 17 -0.36 -0.22 4.81
C GLN A 17 -0.52 -1.75 4.82
N ILE A 18 0.01 -2.43 5.84
CA ILE A 18 -0.18 -3.89 6.01
C ILE A 18 -1.65 -4.21 6.24
N SER A 19 -2.33 -3.48 7.14
CA SER A 19 -3.75 -3.68 7.41
C SER A 19 -4.59 -3.49 6.14
N LEU A 20 -4.32 -2.44 5.36
CA LEU A 20 -5.00 -2.20 4.07
C LEU A 20 -4.80 -3.36 3.09
N LEU A 21 -3.60 -3.94 3.05
CA LEU A 21 -3.30 -5.08 2.18
C LEU A 21 -4.03 -6.35 2.63
N VAL A 22 -4.12 -6.61 3.93
CA VAL A 22 -4.92 -7.73 4.49
C VAL A 22 -6.40 -7.54 4.18
N PHE A 23 -6.95 -6.34 4.38
CA PHE A 23 -8.33 -6.04 4.02
C PHE A 23 -8.57 -6.20 2.52
N ASN A 24 -7.64 -5.76 1.66
CA ASN A 24 -7.76 -5.95 0.21
C ASN A 24 -7.95 -7.44 -0.15
N VAL A 25 -7.18 -8.35 0.46
CA VAL A 25 -7.33 -9.80 0.25
C VAL A 25 -8.71 -10.28 0.72
N LEU A 26 -9.20 -9.82 1.87
CA LEU A 26 -10.52 -10.18 2.39
C LEU A 26 -11.65 -9.73 1.45
N PHE A 27 -11.59 -8.49 0.96
CA PHE A 27 -12.61 -7.95 0.04
C PHE A 27 -12.55 -8.59 -1.35
N PHE A 28 -11.38 -9.08 -1.77
CA PHE A 28 -11.27 -9.89 -2.98
C PHE A 28 -12.02 -11.22 -2.85
N VAL A 29 -11.90 -11.90 -1.69
CA VAL A 29 -12.63 -13.14 -1.39
C VAL A 29 -14.14 -12.92 -1.31
N TRP A 30 -14.59 -11.77 -0.84
CA TRP A 30 -16.01 -11.39 -0.79
C TRP A 30 -16.55 -10.83 -2.11
N GLU A 31 -15.83 -10.98 -3.22
CA GLU A 31 -16.23 -10.50 -4.55
C GLU A 31 -16.59 -9.00 -4.58
N GLN A 32 -15.91 -8.19 -3.76
CA GLN A 32 -16.02 -6.72 -3.77
C GLN A 32 -14.72 -6.07 -4.27
N PRO A 33 -14.35 -6.29 -5.55
CA PRO A 33 -13.07 -5.86 -6.08
C PRO A 33 -12.91 -4.33 -6.10
N TYR A 34 -14.01 -3.58 -6.23
CA TYR A 34 -13.96 -2.12 -6.20
C TYR A 34 -13.51 -1.56 -4.83
N ILE A 35 -13.89 -2.21 -3.73
CA ILE A 35 -13.41 -1.85 -2.38
C ILE A 35 -11.93 -2.22 -2.25
N GLY A 36 -11.55 -3.40 -2.73
CA GLY A 36 -10.15 -3.82 -2.79
C GLY A 36 -9.28 -2.80 -3.54
N ALA A 37 -9.72 -2.37 -4.72
CA ALA A 37 -9.02 -1.37 -5.53
C ALA A 37 -8.88 -0.02 -4.79
N LEU A 38 -9.92 0.43 -4.09
CA LEU A 38 -9.88 1.66 -3.28
C LEU A 38 -8.86 1.54 -2.14
N LEU A 39 -8.79 0.40 -1.45
CA LEU A 39 -7.83 0.17 -0.36
C LEU A 39 -6.38 0.19 -0.87
N LEU A 40 -6.12 -0.40 -2.04
CA LEU A 40 -4.80 -0.37 -2.68
C LEU A 40 -4.43 1.06 -3.12
N PHE A 41 -5.39 1.84 -3.61
CA PHE A 41 -5.15 3.24 -3.94
C PHE A 41 -4.76 4.05 -2.70
N ILE A 42 -5.47 3.87 -1.57
CA ILE A 42 -5.11 4.52 -0.30
C ILE A 42 -3.70 4.11 0.14
N ALA A 43 -3.36 2.81 0.04
CA ALA A 43 -2.02 2.32 0.39
C ALA A 43 -0.92 2.92 -0.50
N ALA A 44 -1.20 3.13 -1.79
CA ALA A 44 -0.30 3.79 -2.74
C ALA A 44 -0.09 5.27 -2.41
N VAL A 45 -1.16 6.00 -2.06
CA VAL A 45 -1.05 7.40 -1.61
C VAL A 45 -0.23 7.50 -0.32
N LEU A 46 -0.44 6.59 0.63
CA LEU A 46 0.37 6.52 1.85
C LEU A 46 1.84 6.24 1.56
N GLU A 47 2.15 5.45 0.52
CA GLU A 47 3.54 5.18 0.12
C GLU A 47 4.25 6.45 -0.36
N LEU A 48 3.53 7.41 -0.96
CA LEU A 48 4.11 8.70 -1.36
C LEU A 48 4.61 9.52 -0.15
N LEU A 49 3.96 9.38 1.00
CA LEU A 49 4.32 10.08 2.24
C LEU A 49 5.54 9.45 2.94
N VAL A 50 5.88 8.21 2.61
CA VAL A 50 7.02 7.49 3.18
C VAL A 50 8.29 7.83 2.37
N PRO A 51 9.45 8.13 3.00
CA PRO A 51 10.71 8.32 2.29
C PRO A 51 11.08 7.07 1.48
N SER A 52 11.71 7.23 0.32
CA SER A 52 12.07 6.14 -0.60
C SER A 52 12.92 5.03 0.05
N GLU A 53 13.76 5.38 1.02
CA GLU A 53 14.57 4.44 1.81
C GLU A 53 13.73 3.47 2.66
N TYR A 54 12.49 3.82 2.95
CA TYR A 54 11.54 3.00 3.71
C TYR A 54 10.36 2.54 2.85
N SER A 55 10.43 2.71 1.52
CA SER A 55 9.41 2.21 0.59
C SER A 55 9.30 0.69 0.65
N TRP A 56 8.19 0.12 0.15
CA TRP A 56 8.11 -1.32 -0.08
C TRP A 56 8.81 -1.69 -1.39
N GLY A 57 9.43 -2.87 -1.44
CA GLY A 57 10.12 -3.40 -2.63
C GLY A 57 11.64 -3.13 -2.69
N GLU A 58 12.33 -3.87 -3.56
CA GLU A 58 13.80 -3.91 -3.63
C GLU A 58 14.45 -2.63 -4.19
N GLU A 59 13.74 -1.81 -4.97
CA GLU A 59 14.37 -0.74 -5.75
C GLU A 59 14.35 0.68 -5.12
N ARG A 60 13.94 0.85 -3.85
CA ARG A 60 13.66 2.20 -3.27
C ARG A 60 12.74 3.08 -4.15
N LYS A 61 11.94 2.47 -5.02
CA LYS A 61 10.98 3.17 -5.88
C LYS A 61 9.62 3.13 -5.19
N LYS A 62 8.99 4.29 -4.99
CA LYS A 62 7.65 4.46 -4.38
C LYS A 62 6.52 4.03 -5.31
N VAL A 63 6.60 2.81 -5.82
CA VAL A 63 5.72 2.31 -6.90
C VAL A 63 5.17 0.93 -6.59
N PHE A 64 5.45 0.37 -5.42
CA PHE A 64 5.04 -0.99 -5.08
C PHE A 64 3.52 -1.11 -5.09
N PHE A 65 2.84 -0.31 -4.26
CA PHE A 65 1.37 -0.37 -4.19
C PHE A 65 0.70 0.10 -5.48
N LEU A 66 1.33 1.02 -6.23
CA LEU A 66 0.82 1.46 -7.52
C LEU A 66 0.87 0.33 -8.56
N LYS A 67 1.95 -0.45 -8.60
CA LYS A 67 2.05 -1.63 -9.47
C LYS A 67 1.00 -2.67 -9.10
N VAL A 68 0.86 -2.97 -7.80
CA VAL A 68 -0.15 -3.92 -7.31
C VAL A 68 -1.56 -3.44 -7.67
N TYR A 69 -1.86 -2.15 -7.52
CA TYR A 69 -3.14 -1.56 -7.92
C TYR A 69 -3.42 -1.75 -9.43
N LEU A 70 -2.43 -1.47 -10.28
CA LEU A 70 -2.58 -1.61 -11.74
C LEU A 70 -2.76 -3.06 -12.17
N GLU A 71 -2.05 -4.01 -11.55
CA GLU A 71 -2.25 -5.45 -11.80
C GLU A 71 -3.62 -5.92 -11.31
N TYR A 72 -4.03 -5.49 -10.12
CA TYR A 72 -5.35 -5.80 -9.57
C TYR A 72 -6.48 -5.30 -10.48
N GLY A 73 -6.34 -4.10 -11.03
CA GLY A 73 -7.27 -3.54 -12.01
C GLY A 73 -7.38 -4.39 -13.29
N LYS A 74 -6.27 -4.95 -13.77
CA LYS A 74 -6.30 -5.86 -14.93
C LYS A 74 -7.04 -7.17 -14.63
N ILE A 75 -6.94 -7.69 -13.41
CA ILE A 75 -7.59 -8.95 -13.03
C ILE A 75 -9.09 -8.75 -12.80
N CYS A 76 -9.51 -7.64 -12.21
CA CYS A 76 -10.90 -7.43 -11.82
C CYS A 76 -11.79 -6.80 -12.89
N PHE A 77 -11.21 -6.18 -13.92
CA PHE A 77 -11.95 -5.44 -14.96
C PHE A 77 -11.62 -5.88 -16.40
N SER A 78 -10.97 -7.04 -16.58
CA SER A 78 -10.77 -7.69 -17.88
C SER A 78 -11.75 -8.84 -18.09
#